data_AF-A0AAD8YFV2-F1
#
_entry.id   AF-A0AAD8YFV2-F1
#
_cell.length_a   1.000
_cell.length_b   1.000
_cell.length_c   1.000
_cell.angle_alpha   90.00
_cell.angle_beta   90.00
_cell.angle_gamma   90.00
#
_symmetry.space_group_name_H-M   'P 1'
#
loop_
_entity.id
_entity.type
_entity.pdbx_description
1 polymer ?
#
loop_
_entity_poly.entity_id
_entity_poly.type
_entity_poly.pdbx_seq_one_letter_code
_entity_poly.pdbx_strand_id
1 'polypeptide(L)'
;MPPRAELDHHSYDASDALAKASIALSSTKRSSTDVPNLAKAKASLRQRERRRRPRLVFRSTHGITGSVATLCVCIAIVVTASSGMSIVDQAPKQTIVMERPFKVVPPHRDAFKRTAASIYYLSARTCWNTISNNNDALNWIWGISALCYAIIKFIPNPRDVDLTNGNTWVFVIPMAAGLTVDALFQLPLLQCNDGLCWNEDVITQIDLLWVLLSGLVVAFVFTLSFRGVLEIRRSYWGAAVVVHAIVAYLIAKALPFLRKQVL
;
A
#
# COMPACT_ATOMS: atom_id res chain seq x y z
N MET A 1 -48.79 36.21 -28.26
CA MET A 1 -48.42 34.93 -28.92
C MET A 1 -46.96 35.04 -29.32
N PRO A 2 -46.04 34.28 -28.70
CA PRO A 2 -44.63 34.28 -29.10
C PRO A 2 -44.37 33.26 -30.22
N PRO A 3 -43.30 33.42 -31.02
CA PRO A 3 -43.03 32.60 -32.19
C PRO A 3 -42.40 31.25 -31.84
N ARG A 4 -42.71 30.27 -32.68
CA ARG A 4 -42.35 28.85 -32.59
C ARG A 4 -40.93 28.65 -33.12
N ALA A 5 -40.04 28.09 -32.30
CA ALA A 5 -38.69 27.70 -32.72
C ALA A 5 -38.76 26.36 -33.47
N GLU A 6 -38.26 26.34 -34.70
CA GLU A 6 -37.98 25.12 -35.47
C GLU A 6 -36.65 24.52 -35.02
N LEU A 7 -36.65 23.21 -34.81
CA LEU A 7 -35.52 22.43 -34.31
C LEU A 7 -34.97 21.62 -35.50
N ASP A 8 -33.84 22.04 -36.06
CA ASP A 8 -33.15 21.32 -37.12
C ASP A 8 -32.42 20.09 -36.57
N HIS A 9 -32.81 18.91 -37.06
CA HIS A 9 -32.14 17.64 -36.79
C HIS A 9 -30.92 17.48 -37.71
N HIS A 10 -29.73 17.80 -37.20
CA HIS A 10 -28.48 17.35 -37.81
C HIS A 10 -28.13 15.93 -37.33
N SER A 11 -28.43 14.95 -38.19
CA SER A 11 -27.88 13.59 -38.12
C SER A 11 -26.39 13.64 -38.46
N TYR A 12 -25.53 13.40 -37.47
CA TYR A 12 -24.10 13.22 -37.66
C TYR A 12 -23.81 11.75 -38.00
N ASP A 13 -23.58 11.48 -39.29
CA ASP A 13 -23.11 10.18 -39.79
C ASP A 13 -21.65 9.95 -39.35
N ALA A 14 -21.46 9.29 -38.21
CA ALA A 14 -20.16 8.86 -37.69
C ALA A 14 -19.64 7.55 -38.32
N SER A 15 -20.30 7.02 -39.33
CA SER A 15 -20.00 5.70 -39.92
C SER A 15 -18.95 5.75 -41.05
N ASP A 16 -18.72 6.91 -41.67
CA ASP A 16 -17.83 7.02 -42.84
C ASP A 16 -16.35 7.30 -42.50
N ALA A 17 -16.04 7.67 -41.26
CA ALA A 17 -14.66 7.90 -40.82
C ALA A 17 -13.90 6.58 -40.55
N LEU A 18 -14.59 5.48 -40.22
CA LEU A 18 -13.94 4.21 -39.90
C LEU A 18 -13.54 3.40 -41.16
N ALA A 19 -14.24 3.59 -42.28
CA ALA A 19 -13.97 2.87 -43.52
C ALA A 19 -12.70 3.37 -44.24
N LYS A 20 -12.33 4.65 -44.09
CA LYS A 20 -11.11 5.22 -44.72
C LYS A 20 -9.82 4.92 -43.96
N ALA A 21 -9.87 4.58 -42.68
CA ALA A 21 -8.69 4.19 -41.91
C ALA A 21 -8.23 2.74 -42.16
N SER A 22 -9.15 1.86 -42.60
CA SER A 22 -8.89 0.45 -42.87
C SER A 22 -8.06 0.21 -44.14
N ILE A 23 -8.19 1.07 -45.15
CA ILE A 23 -7.57 0.86 -46.47
C ILE A 23 -6.13 1.39 -46.53
N ALA A 24 -5.75 2.32 -45.66
CA ALA A 24 -4.40 2.93 -45.66
C ALA A 24 -3.30 2.04 -45.04
N LEU A 25 -3.62 0.88 -44.46
CA LEU A 25 -2.65 0.02 -43.76
C LEU A 25 -2.33 -1.31 -44.47
N SER A 26 -2.48 -1.38 -45.79
CA SER A 26 -2.29 -2.62 -46.57
C SER A 26 -1.29 -2.55 -47.73
N SER A 27 -0.50 -1.48 -47.87
CA SER A 27 0.45 -1.35 -48.99
C SER A 27 1.93 -1.10 -48.63
N THR A 28 2.37 -1.45 -47.41
CA THR A 28 3.81 -1.45 -47.11
C THR A 28 4.45 -2.76 -47.61
N LYS A 29 5.01 -2.67 -48.83
CA LYS A 29 5.94 -3.61 -49.47
C LYS A 29 6.89 -4.26 -48.44
N ARG A 30 6.76 -5.58 -48.27
CA ARG A 30 7.73 -6.43 -47.56
C ARG A 30 9.02 -6.54 -48.39
N SER A 31 10.07 -5.88 -47.91
CA SER A 31 11.45 -6.22 -48.26
C SER A 31 11.86 -7.49 -47.49
N SER A 32 12.30 -8.52 -48.21
CA SER A 32 12.60 -9.84 -47.70
C SER A 32 14.08 -9.98 -47.28
N THR A 33 14.50 -9.30 -46.22
CA THR A 33 15.86 -9.47 -45.66
C THR A 33 15.99 -9.53 -44.13
N ASP A 34 14.90 -9.47 -43.34
CA ASP A 34 14.99 -9.41 -41.86
C ASP A 34 14.42 -10.64 -41.12
N VAL A 35 14.74 -11.85 -41.58
CA VAL A 35 14.34 -13.09 -40.90
C VAL A 35 15.19 -13.47 -39.65
N PRO A 36 16.47 -13.07 -39.45
CA PRO A 36 17.22 -13.53 -38.28
C PRO A 36 16.79 -12.85 -36.95
N ASN A 37 16.15 -11.68 -37.00
CA ASN A 37 15.79 -10.92 -35.81
C ASN A 37 14.52 -11.42 -35.11
N LEU A 38 13.55 -11.97 -35.85
CA LEU A 38 12.30 -12.49 -35.27
C LEU A 38 12.53 -13.80 -34.49
N ALA A 39 13.44 -14.66 -34.97
CA ALA A 39 13.81 -15.89 -34.27
C ALA A 39 14.57 -15.59 -32.98
N LYS A 40 15.48 -14.60 -33.00
CA LYS A 40 16.23 -14.13 -31.82
C LYS A 40 15.30 -13.47 -30.79
N ALA A 41 14.31 -12.70 -31.23
CA ALA A 41 13.27 -12.11 -30.37
C ALA A 41 12.34 -13.17 -29.75
N LYS A 42 11.96 -14.21 -30.51
CA LYS A 42 11.16 -15.33 -29.98
C LYS A 42 11.97 -16.21 -29.01
N ALA A 43 13.27 -16.39 -29.26
CA ALA A 43 14.16 -17.12 -28.37
C ALA A 43 14.39 -16.37 -27.05
N SER A 44 14.54 -15.04 -27.07
CA SER A 44 14.67 -14.23 -25.85
C SER A 44 13.37 -14.19 -25.04
N LEU A 45 12.20 -14.18 -25.69
CA LEU A 45 10.90 -14.34 -25.04
C LEU A 45 10.76 -15.70 -24.36
N ARG A 46 11.09 -16.80 -25.05
CA ARG A 46 11.06 -18.16 -24.46
C ARG A 46 12.08 -18.34 -23.33
N GLN A 47 13.22 -17.67 -23.40
CA GLN A 47 14.23 -17.69 -22.34
C GLN A 47 13.83 -16.82 -21.13
N ARG A 48 13.08 -15.73 -21.34
CA ARG A 48 12.40 -14.96 -20.28
C ARG A 48 11.31 -15.79 -19.59
N GLU A 49 10.56 -16.58 -20.34
CA GLU A 49 9.51 -17.45 -19.81
C GLU A 49 10.08 -18.58 -18.95
N ARG A 50 11.20 -19.18 -19.38
CA ARG A 50 11.90 -20.24 -18.62
C ARG A 50 12.65 -19.77 -17.37
N ARG A 51 12.88 -18.47 -17.20
CA ARG A 51 13.48 -17.89 -15.98
C ARG A 51 12.45 -17.44 -14.94
N ARG A 52 11.15 -17.64 -15.19
CA ARG A 52 10.16 -17.57 -14.11
C ARG A 52 10.41 -18.76 -13.19
N ARG A 53 11.15 -18.52 -12.10
CA ARG A 53 11.28 -19.47 -10.99
C ARG A 53 9.88 -20.02 -10.69
N PRO A 54 9.75 -21.32 -10.34
CA PRO A 54 8.46 -21.85 -9.90
C PRO A 54 7.98 -20.96 -8.76
N ARG A 55 7.01 -20.11 -9.10
CA ARG A 55 6.44 -19.16 -8.16
C ARG A 55 5.62 -20.03 -7.23
N LEU A 56 6.00 -20.07 -5.96
CA LEU A 56 5.05 -20.39 -4.91
C LEU A 56 4.04 -19.25 -4.92
N VAL A 57 3.13 -19.29 -5.89
CA VAL A 57 1.84 -18.65 -5.76
C VAL A 57 1.27 -19.36 -4.55
N PHE A 58 1.24 -18.69 -3.40
CA PHE A 58 0.34 -19.06 -2.32
C PHE A 58 -1.07 -18.83 -2.85
N ARG A 59 -1.46 -19.67 -3.80
CA ARG A 59 -2.82 -19.85 -4.26
C ARG A 59 -3.46 -20.48 -3.07
N SER A 60 -4.04 -19.65 -2.21
CA SER A 60 -4.72 -19.99 -0.96
C SER A 60 -4.96 -21.49 -0.86
N THR A 61 -4.04 -22.20 -0.23
CA THR A 61 -4.22 -23.63 0.11
C THR A 61 -5.37 -23.81 1.10
N HIS A 62 -5.96 -22.70 1.55
CA HIS A 62 -7.14 -22.62 2.41
C HIS A 62 -8.43 -22.21 1.67
N GLY A 63 -8.43 -22.06 0.33
CA GLY A 63 -9.64 -21.74 -0.45
C GLY A 63 -10.42 -20.52 0.08
N ILE A 64 -11.75 -20.57 -0.04
CA ILE A 64 -12.70 -19.57 0.49
C ILE A 64 -12.51 -19.36 2.01
N THR A 65 -12.19 -20.43 2.74
CA THR A 65 -12.06 -20.35 4.22
C THR A 65 -10.92 -19.44 4.66
N GLY A 66 -9.79 -19.43 3.95
CA GLY A 66 -8.68 -18.51 4.25
C GLY A 66 -9.02 -17.05 3.98
N SER A 67 -9.74 -16.78 2.90
CA SER A 67 -10.22 -15.43 2.57
C SER A 67 -11.23 -14.92 3.58
N VAL A 68 -12.20 -15.75 3.98
CA VAL A 68 -13.21 -15.40 5.00
C VAL A 68 -12.52 -15.14 6.34
N ALA A 69 -11.61 -16.01 6.78
CA ALA A 69 -10.87 -15.82 8.02
C ALA A 69 -10.08 -14.50 8.02
N THR A 70 -9.41 -14.18 6.90
CA THR A 70 -8.67 -12.92 6.75
C THR A 70 -9.60 -11.71 6.90
N LEU A 71 -10.75 -11.72 6.22
CA LEU A 71 -11.73 -10.65 6.33
C LEU A 71 -12.28 -10.50 7.76
N CYS A 72 -12.61 -11.60 8.43
CA CYS A 72 -13.05 -11.58 9.82
C CYS A 72 -11.99 -10.98 10.76
N VAL A 73 -10.71 -11.35 10.57
CA VAL A 73 -9.59 -10.78 11.35
C VAL A 73 -9.44 -9.28 11.09
N CYS A 74 -9.49 -8.84 9.83
CA CYS A 74 -9.45 -7.42 9.49
C CYS A 74 -10.61 -6.65 10.13
N ILE A 75 -11.84 -7.18 10.08
CA ILE A 75 -13.01 -6.57 10.72
C ILE A 75 -12.81 -6.46 12.24
N ALA A 76 -12.39 -7.55 12.89
CA ALA A 76 -12.15 -7.56 14.33
C ALA A 76 -11.10 -6.52 14.75
N ILE A 77 -10.05 -6.36 13.95
CA ILE A 77 -8.98 -5.39 14.20
C ILE A 77 -9.45 -3.95 13.97
N VAL A 78 -10.24 -3.70 12.93
CA VAL A 78 -10.86 -2.38 12.69
C VAL A 78 -11.81 -2.01 13.82
N VAL A 79 -12.65 -2.95 14.27
CA VAL A 79 -13.56 -2.74 15.42
C VAL A 79 -12.74 -2.44 16.66
N THR A 80 -11.69 -3.22 16.94
CA THR A 80 -10.82 -2.99 18.10
C THR A 80 -10.14 -1.63 18.05
N ALA A 81 -9.60 -1.22 16.90
CA ALA A 81 -9.01 0.10 16.71
C ALA A 81 -10.04 1.23 16.88
N SER A 82 -11.27 1.02 16.40
CA SER A 82 -12.37 1.99 16.54
C SER A 82 -12.83 2.15 17.98
N SER A 83 -12.98 1.04 18.71
CA SER A 83 -13.28 1.04 20.14
C SER A 83 -12.13 1.66 20.94
N GLY A 84 -10.88 1.44 20.55
CA GLY A 84 -9.74 2.09 21.18
C GLY A 84 -9.77 3.61 20.97
N MET A 85 -10.11 4.06 19.77
CA MET A 85 -10.22 5.49 19.43
C MET A 85 -11.22 6.26 20.28
N SER A 86 -12.34 5.66 20.71
CA SER A 86 -13.31 6.32 21.59
C SER A 86 -12.80 6.50 23.02
N ILE A 87 -11.81 5.71 23.44
CA ILE A 87 -11.21 5.76 24.78
C ILE A 87 -9.99 6.70 24.81
N VAL A 88 -9.38 6.99 23.66
CA VAL A 88 -8.17 7.85 23.55
C VAL A 88 -8.36 9.24 24.13
N ASP A 89 -9.58 9.78 24.08
CA ASP A 89 -9.86 11.10 24.65
C ASP A 89 -9.80 11.12 26.18
N GLN A 90 -9.79 9.95 26.82
CA GLN A 90 -9.58 9.77 28.26
C GLN A 90 -8.08 9.59 28.61
N ALA A 91 -7.23 9.30 27.62
CA ALA A 91 -5.80 9.10 27.86
C ALA A 91 -5.09 10.43 28.20
N PRO A 92 -4.10 10.45 29.10
CA PRO A 92 -3.31 11.64 29.38
C PRO A 92 -2.66 12.16 28.09
N LYS A 93 -2.65 13.48 27.91
CA LYS A 93 -2.13 14.10 26.68
C LYS A 93 -0.68 13.70 26.42
N GLN A 94 0.14 13.64 27.48
CA GLN A 94 1.56 13.33 27.45
C GLN A 94 2.00 12.76 28.81
N THR A 95 2.91 11.78 28.81
CA THR A 95 3.69 11.41 30.01
C THR A 95 5.16 11.44 29.64
N ILE A 96 6.01 11.99 30.50
CA ILE A 96 7.45 12.00 30.23
C ILE A 96 7.97 10.58 30.48
N VAL A 97 8.54 9.94 29.44
CA VAL A 97 9.09 8.59 29.54
C VAL A 97 10.58 8.60 29.86
N MET A 98 11.31 9.60 29.34
CA MET A 98 12.74 9.78 29.61
C MET A 98 13.12 11.26 29.46
N GLU A 99 13.90 11.80 30.40
CA GLU A 99 14.34 13.20 30.37
C GLU A 99 15.74 13.40 29.79
N ARG A 100 16.62 12.39 29.84
CA ARG A 100 18.01 12.46 29.34
C ARG A 100 18.47 11.11 28.76
N PRO A 101 19.34 11.07 27.72
CA PRO A 101 19.97 12.21 27.03
C PRO A 101 19.08 12.92 26.00
N PHE A 102 17.98 12.29 25.56
CA PHE A 102 16.97 12.91 24.71
C PHE A 102 15.62 12.88 25.42
N LYS A 103 14.92 14.03 25.45
CA LYS A 103 13.59 14.13 26.05
C LYS A 103 12.59 13.38 25.18
N VAL A 104 12.12 12.23 25.66
CA VAL A 104 11.10 11.42 24.99
C VAL A 104 9.78 11.62 25.72
N VAL A 105 8.92 12.45 25.14
CA VAL A 105 7.56 12.68 25.60
C VAL A 105 6.63 12.11 24.54
N PRO A 106 6.22 10.84 24.62
CA PRO A 106 5.25 10.30 23.67
C PRO A 106 3.97 11.15 23.69
N PRO A 107 3.56 11.71 22.54
CA PRO A 107 2.24 12.31 22.39
C PRO A 107 1.23 11.16 22.27
N HIS A 108 0.84 10.57 23.39
CA HIS A 108 0.08 9.31 23.45
C HIS A 108 -1.17 9.34 22.57
N ARG A 109 -1.90 10.45 22.57
CA ARG A 109 -3.11 10.61 21.74
C ARG A 109 -2.79 10.65 20.25
N ASP A 110 -1.79 11.42 19.83
CA ASP A 110 -1.46 11.56 18.41
C ASP A 110 -0.80 10.29 17.85
N ALA A 111 0.10 9.69 18.62
CA ALA A 111 0.69 8.39 18.29
C ALA A 111 -0.38 7.30 18.15
N PHE A 112 -1.37 7.28 19.04
CA PHE A 112 -2.50 6.37 18.94
C PHE A 112 -3.33 6.63 17.68
N LYS A 113 -3.69 7.90 17.40
CA LYS A 113 -4.48 8.26 16.20
C LYS A 113 -3.80 7.83 14.90
N ARG A 114 -2.48 8.02 14.81
CA ARG A 114 -1.69 7.57 13.65
C ARG A 114 -1.62 6.05 13.55
N THR A 115 -1.48 5.37 14.69
CA THR A 115 -1.49 3.90 14.73
C THR A 115 -2.85 3.34 14.34
N ALA A 116 -3.95 3.96 14.77
CA ALA A 116 -5.28 3.56 14.34
C ALA A 116 -5.46 3.77 12.82
N ALA A 117 -4.98 4.90 12.29
CA ALA A 117 -5.00 5.16 10.85
C ALA A 117 -4.16 4.15 10.06
N SER A 118 -2.99 3.74 10.56
CA SER A 118 -2.18 2.72 9.90
C SER A 118 -2.84 1.34 9.94
N ILE A 119 -3.49 0.99 11.05
CA ILE A 119 -4.28 -0.24 11.17
C ILE A 119 -5.45 -0.24 10.17
N TYR A 120 -6.18 0.87 10.04
CA TYR A 120 -7.28 0.98 9.06
C TYR A 120 -6.77 0.81 7.64
N TYR A 121 -5.67 1.47 7.30
CA TYR A 121 -5.02 1.34 6.00
C TYR A 121 -4.60 -0.10 5.71
N LEU A 122 -3.83 -0.74 6.62
CA LEU A 122 -3.33 -2.10 6.46
C LEU A 122 -4.48 -3.12 6.38
N SER A 123 -5.55 -2.90 7.13
CA SER A 123 -6.75 -3.76 7.09
C SER A 123 -7.46 -3.61 5.74
N ALA A 124 -7.71 -2.38 5.29
CA ALA A 124 -8.32 -2.13 3.98
C ALA A 124 -7.45 -2.68 2.84
N ARG A 125 -6.13 -2.53 2.94
CA ARG A 125 -5.13 -3.07 2.03
C ARG A 125 -5.19 -4.60 1.95
N THR A 126 -5.30 -5.26 3.09
CA THR A 126 -5.40 -6.73 3.17
C THR A 126 -6.73 -7.23 2.61
N CYS A 127 -7.83 -6.54 2.93
CA CYS A 127 -9.15 -6.80 2.32
C CYS A 127 -9.10 -6.62 0.80
N TRP A 128 -8.46 -5.56 0.31
CA TRP A 128 -8.31 -5.31 -1.11
C TRP A 128 -7.56 -6.44 -1.82
N ASN A 129 -6.43 -6.90 -1.27
CA ASN A 129 -5.71 -8.06 -1.82
C ASN A 129 -6.57 -9.33 -1.88
N THR A 130 -7.54 -9.47 -0.98
CA THR A 130 -8.42 -10.64 -0.90
C THR A 130 -9.59 -10.56 -1.89
N ILE A 131 -10.11 -9.36 -2.15
CA ILE A 131 -11.32 -9.11 -2.95
C ILE A 131 -11.00 -8.64 -4.38
N SER A 132 -9.78 -8.14 -4.61
CA SER A 132 -9.34 -7.55 -5.88
C SER A 132 -9.72 -8.45 -7.05
N ASN A 133 -10.57 -7.90 -7.91
CA ASN A 133 -10.92 -8.46 -9.20
C ASN A 133 -10.03 -7.83 -10.28
N ASN A 134 -9.93 -8.48 -11.45
CA ASN A 134 -9.20 -7.97 -12.62
C ASN A 134 -9.88 -6.74 -13.28
N ASN A 135 -10.53 -5.88 -12.51
CA ASN A 135 -11.17 -4.67 -13.00
C ASN A 135 -10.22 -3.48 -12.82
N ASP A 136 -9.65 -3.00 -13.92
CA ASP A 136 -8.67 -1.92 -13.93
C ASP A 136 -9.18 -0.62 -13.31
N ALA A 137 -10.45 -0.27 -13.54
CA ALA A 137 -11.04 0.96 -12.99
C ALA A 137 -11.09 0.93 -11.46
N LEU A 138 -11.45 -0.23 -10.89
CA LEU A 138 -11.47 -0.43 -9.44
C LEU A 138 -10.06 -0.38 -8.83
N ASN A 139 -9.07 -0.94 -9.51
CA ASN A 139 -7.66 -0.86 -9.08
C ASN A 139 -7.13 0.58 -9.07
N TRP A 140 -7.51 1.39 -10.06
CA TRP A 140 -7.18 2.82 -10.08
C TRP A 140 -7.84 3.59 -8.93
N ILE A 141 -9.14 3.36 -8.71
CA ILE A 141 -9.89 4.00 -7.61
C ILE A 141 -9.25 3.65 -6.26
N TRP A 142 -8.92 2.38 -6.05
CA TRP A 142 -8.21 1.94 -4.84
C TRP A 142 -6.85 2.61 -4.69
N GLY A 143 -6.01 2.57 -5.73
CA GLY A 143 -4.66 3.15 -5.68
C GLY A 143 -4.67 4.65 -5.37
N ILE A 144 -5.57 5.42 -5.99
CA ILE A 144 -5.72 6.86 -5.71
C ILE A 144 -6.24 7.07 -4.30
N SER A 145 -7.27 6.31 -3.87
CA SER A 145 -7.83 6.44 -2.52
C SER A 145 -6.80 6.15 -1.43
N ALA A 146 -6.00 5.10 -1.64
CA ALA A 146 -4.91 4.70 -0.76
C ALA A 146 -3.84 5.81 -0.67
N LEU A 147 -3.44 6.39 -1.80
CA LEU A 147 -2.45 7.46 -1.84
C LEU A 147 -2.97 8.74 -1.17
N CYS A 148 -4.20 9.17 -1.48
CA CYS A 148 -4.82 10.32 -0.82
C CYS A 148 -4.93 10.10 0.70
N TYR A 149 -5.35 8.90 1.12
CA TYR A 149 -5.41 8.55 2.54
C TYR A 149 -4.03 8.67 3.20
N ALA A 150 -2.98 8.12 2.57
CA ALA A 150 -1.62 8.17 3.11
C ALA A 150 -1.10 9.61 3.22
N ILE A 151 -1.30 10.44 2.20
CA ILE A 151 -0.90 11.85 2.22
C ILE A 151 -1.61 12.61 3.35
N ILE A 152 -2.92 12.39 3.54
CA ILE A 152 -3.71 13.12 4.53
C ILE A 152 -3.43 12.64 5.96
N LYS A 153 -3.21 11.34 6.16
CA LYS A 153 -3.15 10.73 7.50
C LYS A 153 -1.75 10.45 8.01
N PHE A 154 -0.78 10.18 7.12
CA PHE A 154 0.55 9.74 7.54
C PHE A 154 1.60 10.83 7.42
N ILE A 155 1.52 11.71 6.42
CA ILE A 155 2.48 12.80 6.27
C ILE A 155 2.29 13.77 7.44
N PRO A 156 3.29 13.89 8.34
CA PRO A 156 3.19 14.81 9.47
C PRO A 156 3.18 16.24 8.95
N ASN A 157 2.18 17.03 9.33
CA ASN A 157 2.25 18.47 9.16
C ASN A 157 3.31 19.00 10.15
N PRO A 158 4.28 19.83 9.72
CA PRO A 158 5.30 20.39 10.60
C PRO A 158 4.72 21.16 11.81
N ARG A 159 3.46 21.60 11.72
CA ARG A 159 2.75 22.29 12.80
C ARG A 159 2.22 21.36 13.90
N ASP A 160 1.96 20.10 13.57
CA ASP A 160 1.32 19.14 14.47
C ASP A 160 2.34 18.19 15.12
N VAL A 161 3.58 18.17 14.64
CA VAL A 161 4.62 17.26 15.09
C VAL A 161 5.83 18.00 15.61
N ASP A 162 6.16 17.74 16.86
CA ASP A 162 7.40 18.19 17.45
C ASP A 162 8.58 17.40 16.87
N LEU A 163 9.33 18.03 15.96
CA LEU A 163 10.54 17.44 15.36
C LEU A 163 11.71 17.34 16.35
N THR A 164 11.63 18.01 17.51
CA THR A 164 12.64 17.87 18.57
C THR A 164 12.43 16.61 19.42
N ASN A 165 11.26 15.97 19.29
CA ASN A 165 10.91 14.78 20.03
C ASN A 165 11.50 13.53 19.37
N GLY A 166 12.30 12.76 20.12
CA GLY A 166 12.89 11.51 19.63
C GLY A 166 11.83 10.50 19.17
N ASN A 167 10.62 10.54 19.74
CA ASN A 167 9.52 9.65 19.34
C ASN A 167 9.09 9.86 17.87
N THR A 168 9.19 11.10 17.39
CA THR A 168 8.86 11.45 16.01
C THR A 168 9.76 10.69 15.04
N TRP A 169 11.07 10.71 15.29
CA TRP A 169 12.06 10.08 14.43
C TRP A 169 12.05 8.55 14.52
N VAL A 170 11.73 8.00 15.69
CA VAL A 170 11.75 6.55 15.93
C VAL A 170 10.48 5.87 15.39
N PHE A 171 9.31 6.51 15.49
CA PHE A 171 8.04 5.86 15.13
C PHE A 171 7.28 6.56 14.02
N VAL A 172 7.16 7.90 14.08
CA VAL A 172 6.27 8.64 13.18
C VAL A 172 6.84 8.69 11.77
N ILE A 173 8.11 9.07 11.61
CA ILE A 173 8.75 9.19 10.31
C ILE A 173 8.86 7.83 9.60
N PRO A 174 9.35 6.75 10.24
CA PRO A 174 9.45 5.45 9.56
C PRO A 174 8.08 4.88 9.16
N MET A 175 7.07 5.04 10.01
CA MET A 175 5.69 4.62 9.69
C MET A 175 5.14 5.43 8.51
N ALA A 176 5.31 6.75 8.52
CA ALA A 176 4.83 7.61 7.46
C ALA A 176 5.49 7.29 6.12
N ALA A 177 6.82 7.13 6.12
CA ALA A 177 7.57 6.78 4.92
C ALA A 177 7.13 5.41 4.39
N GLY A 178 7.09 4.37 5.24
CA GLY A 178 6.75 3.02 4.83
C GLY A 178 5.35 2.90 4.22
N LEU A 179 4.33 3.46 4.89
CA LEU A 179 2.95 3.38 4.43
C LEU A 179 2.67 4.28 3.22
N THR A 180 3.34 5.43 3.10
CA THR A 180 3.21 6.30 1.92
C THR A 180 3.85 5.66 0.70
N VAL A 181 5.02 5.04 0.85
CA VAL A 181 5.66 4.26 -0.22
C VAL A 181 4.78 3.10 -0.63
N ASP A 182 4.25 2.32 0.32
CA ASP A 182 3.32 1.23 -0.02
C ASP A 182 2.09 1.74 -0.77
N ALA A 183 1.47 2.84 -0.31
CA ALA A 183 0.31 3.44 -0.96
C ALA A 183 0.60 3.95 -2.38
N LEU A 184 1.78 4.53 -2.61
CA LEU A 184 2.20 4.95 -3.94
C LEU A 184 2.29 3.77 -4.91
N PHE A 185 2.83 2.64 -4.45
CA PHE A 185 2.94 1.41 -5.25
C PHE A 185 1.61 0.64 -5.39
N GLN A 186 0.53 1.09 -4.77
CA GLN A 186 -0.82 0.61 -5.07
C GLN A 186 -1.41 1.23 -6.34
N LEU A 187 -0.76 2.24 -6.94
CA LEU A 187 -1.17 2.75 -8.25
C LEU A 187 -0.86 1.70 -9.34
N PRO A 188 -1.82 1.37 -10.22
CA PRO A 188 -1.63 0.33 -11.24
C PRO A 188 -0.40 0.52 -12.13
N LEU A 189 -0.03 1.78 -12.42
CA LEU A 189 1.13 2.13 -13.24
C LEU A 189 2.48 1.75 -12.59
N LEU A 190 2.56 1.80 -11.25
CA LEU A 190 3.79 1.57 -10.50
C LEU A 190 3.84 0.17 -9.88
N GLN A 191 2.70 -0.51 -9.82
CA GLN A 191 2.53 -1.78 -9.12
C GLN A 191 3.39 -2.90 -9.70
N CYS A 192 3.62 -2.94 -11.01
CA CYS A 192 4.45 -3.97 -11.65
C CYS A 192 5.44 -3.34 -12.64
N ASN A 193 6.70 -3.77 -12.59
CA ASN A 193 7.73 -3.39 -13.56
C ASN A 193 8.60 -4.60 -13.92
N ASP A 194 8.81 -4.84 -15.22
CA ASP A 194 9.70 -5.88 -15.76
C ASP A 194 9.55 -7.28 -15.14
N GLY A 195 8.30 -7.66 -14.86
CA GLY A 195 7.95 -8.98 -14.33
C GLY A 195 8.14 -9.15 -12.82
N LEU A 196 8.51 -8.07 -12.11
CA LEU A 196 8.35 -7.96 -10.66
C LEU A 196 7.09 -7.15 -10.34
N CYS A 197 6.34 -7.58 -9.33
CA CYS A 197 5.15 -6.89 -8.86
C CYS A 197 5.26 -6.58 -7.37
N TRP A 198 4.99 -5.34 -6.98
CA TRP A 198 5.07 -4.88 -5.59
C TRP A 198 4.26 -5.76 -4.64
N ASN A 199 3.03 -6.07 -5.03
CA ASN A 199 2.06 -6.84 -4.22
C ASN A 199 2.30 -8.35 -4.19
N GLU A 200 3.19 -8.87 -5.04
CA GLU A 200 3.51 -10.30 -5.11
C GLU A 200 4.93 -10.60 -4.64
N ASP A 201 5.89 -9.75 -4.98
CA ASP A 201 7.32 -10.00 -4.77
C ASP A 201 7.91 -9.17 -3.61
N VAL A 202 7.38 -7.98 -3.34
CA VAL A 202 7.93 -7.08 -2.31
C VAL A 202 7.13 -7.19 -1.02
N ILE A 203 5.84 -6.80 -1.06
CA ILE A 203 4.93 -6.81 0.07
C ILE A 203 3.86 -7.86 -0.18
N THR A 204 4.07 -9.04 0.39
CA THR A 204 3.11 -10.14 0.32
C THR A 204 2.00 -9.98 1.36
N GLN A 205 0.90 -10.70 1.17
CA GLN A 205 -0.18 -10.75 2.17
C GLN A 205 0.31 -11.24 3.55
N ILE A 206 1.28 -12.15 3.58
CA ILE A 206 1.89 -12.63 4.83
C ILE A 206 2.67 -11.50 5.51
N ASP A 207 3.43 -10.70 4.73
CA ASP A 207 4.15 -9.55 5.29
C ASP A 207 3.18 -8.53 5.90
N LEU A 208 2.08 -8.21 5.21
CA LEU A 208 1.03 -7.31 5.73
C LEU A 208 0.43 -7.84 7.04
N LEU A 209 0.08 -9.12 7.09
CA LEU A 209 -0.48 -9.76 8.29
C LEU A 209 0.53 -9.75 9.43
N TRP A 210 1.82 -9.98 9.13
CA TRP A 210 2.88 -9.98 10.14
C TRP A 210 3.13 -8.59 10.73
N VAL A 211 3.11 -7.55 9.92
CA VAL A 211 3.20 -6.15 10.37
C VAL A 211 2.00 -5.81 11.26
N LEU A 212 0.79 -6.18 10.84
CA LEU A 212 -0.45 -5.93 11.55
C LEU A 212 -0.51 -6.68 12.90
N LEU A 213 -0.09 -7.95 12.94
CA LEU A 213 0.02 -8.74 14.17
C LEU A 213 1.09 -8.16 15.11
N SER A 214 2.25 -7.78 14.57
CA SER A 214 3.31 -7.15 15.36
C SER A 214 2.85 -5.83 15.98
N GLY A 215 2.11 -5.01 15.22
CA GLY A 215 1.48 -3.79 15.72
C GLY A 215 0.48 -4.06 16.85
N LEU A 216 -0.33 -5.12 16.73
CA LEU A 216 -1.27 -5.53 17.77
C LEU A 216 -0.55 -5.96 19.06
N VAL A 217 0.52 -6.75 18.94
CA VAL A 217 1.34 -7.19 20.08
C VAL A 217 1.98 -5.98 20.77
N VAL A 218 2.55 -5.05 20.00
CA VAL A 218 3.13 -3.82 20.55
C VAL A 218 2.06 -3.00 21.28
N ALA A 219 0.87 -2.82 20.69
CA ALA A 219 -0.24 -2.12 21.33
C ALA A 219 -0.70 -2.80 22.63
N PHE A 220 -0.76 -4.13 22.65
CA PHE A 220 -1.07 -4.91 23.85
C PHE A 220 -0.02 -4.72 24.95
N VAL A 221 1.27 -4.79 24.62
CA VAL A 221 2.36 -4.55 25.57
C VAL A 221 2.30 -3.13 26.16
N PHE A 222 2.01 -2.12 25.33
CA PHE A 222 1.79 -0.76 25.84
C PHE A 222 0.58 -0.67 26.76
N THR A 223 -0.52 -1.38 26.44
CA THR A 223 -1.69 -1.45 27.33
C THR A 223 -1.33 -2.01 28.72
N LEU A 224 -0.53 -3.08 28.77
CA LEU A 224 -0.01 -3.62 30.04
C LEU A 224 0.89 -2.62 30.77
N SER A 225 1.71 -1.89 30.02
CA SER A 225 2.61 -0.88 30.58
C SER A 225 1.86 0.29 31.21
N PHE A 226 0.79 0.76 30.55
CA PHE A 226 -0.06 1.83 31.07
C PHE A 226 -0.87 1.41 32.29
N ARG A 227 -1.15 0.11 32.44
CA ARG A 227 -1.74 -0.47 33.66
C ARG A 227 -0.72 -0.68 34.78
N GLY A 228 0.56 -0.35 34.57
CA GLY A 228 1.63 -0.53 35.54
C GLY A 228 2.13 -1.97 35.70
N VAL A 229 1.71 -2.89 34.81
CA VAL A 229 2.17 -4.29 34.85
C VAL A 229 3.61 -4.42 34.33
N LEU A 230 3.99 -3.59 33.35
CA LEU A 230 5.32 -3.57 32.74
C LEU A 230 5.94 -2.18 32.80
N GLU A 231 7.27 -2.11 32.95
CA GLU A 231 8.00 -0.84 32.87
C GLU A 231 7.88 -0.21 31.47
N ILE A 232 7.33 1.00 31.41
CA ILE A 232 7.11 1.73 30.14
C ILE A 232 8.40 1.92 29.33
N ARG A 233 9.55 2.06 30.01
CA ARG A 233 10.86 2.20 29.37
C ARG A 233 11.25 0.95 28.59
N ARG A 234 11.06 -0.25 29.15
CA ARG A 234 11.38 -1.52 28.49
C ARG A 234 10.46 -1.75 27.30
N SER A 235 9.17 -1.49 27.48
CA SER A 235 8.17 -1.59 26.42
C SER A 235 8.45 -0.65 25.26
N TYR A 236 8.92 0.57 25.54
CA TYR A 236 9.32 1.53 24.51
C TYR A 236 10.49 1.04 23.66
N TRP A 237 11.57 0.58 24.29
CA TRP A 237 12.73 0.05 23.57
C TRP A 237 12.38 -1.22 22.79
N GLY A 238 11.57 -2.11 23.38
CA GLY A 238 11.07 -3.29 22.68
C GLY A 238 10.27 -2.92 21.42
N ALA A 239 9.35 -1.97 21.53
CA ALA A 239 8.58 -1.48 20.39
C ALA A 239 9.47 -0.83 19.32
N ALA A 240 10.45 -0.03 19.72
CA ALA A 240 11.39 0.59 18.79
C ALA A 240 12.18 -0.46 17.99
N VAL A 241 12.68 -1.50 18.65
CA VAL A 241 13.39 -2.61 18.01
C VAL A 241 12.49 -3.33 17.01
N VAL A 242 11.25 -3.66 17.40
CA VAL A 242 10.28 -4.32 16.51
C VAL A 242 10.00 -3.48 15.26
N VAL A 243 9.74 -2.18 15.43
CA VAL A 243 9.46 -1.28 14.30
C VAL A 243 10.66 -1.17 13.37
N HIS A 244 11.88 -1.00 13.90
CA HIS A 244 13.08 -0.89 13.07
C HIS A 244 13.42 -2.21 12.38
N ALA A 245 13.18 -3.36 13.03
CA ALA A 245 13.35 -4.66 12.41
C ALA A 245 12.39 -4.86 11.23
N ILE A 246 11.11 -4.49 11.40
CA ILE A 246 10.11 -4.51 10.32
C ILE A 246 10.55 -3.62 9.17
N VAL A 247 10.92 -2.36 9.46
CA VAL A 247 11.32 -1.39 8.44
C VAL A 247 12.57 -1.87 7.69
N ALA A 248 13.59 -2.34 8.40
CA ALA A 248 14.81 -2.86 7.78
C ALA A 248 14.53 -4.09 6.89
N TYR A 249 13.67 -5.00 7.34
CA TYR A 249 13.24 -6.16 6.57
C TYR A 249 12.52 -5.74 5.28
N LEU A 250 11.57 -4.81 5.37
CA LEU A 250 10.82 -4.32 4.20
C LEU A 250 11.71 -3.55 3.21
N ILE A 251 12.64 -2.73 3.71
CA ILE A 251 13.64 -2.04 2.86
C ILE A 251 14.51 -3.05 2.14
N ALA A 252 15.01 -4.08 2.83
CA ALA A 252 15.83 -5.12 2.22
C ALA A 252 15.08 -5.85 1.09
N LYS A 253 13.78 -6.12 1.26
CA LYS A 253 12.92 -6.68 0.21
C LYS A 253 12.64 -5.72 -0.95
N ALA A 254 12.44 -4.42 -0.66
CA ALA A 254 12.13 -3.41 -1.67
C ALA A 254 13.36 -3.01 -2.51
N LEU A 255 14.56 -3.09 -1.96
CA LEU A 255 15.80 -2.68 -2.62
C LEU A 255 16.01 -3.27 -4.03
N PRO A 256 15.88 -4.59 -4.28
CA PRO A 256 16.02 -5.15 -5.63
C PRO A 256 14.96 -4.66 -6.61
N PHE A 257 13.76 -4.32 -6.13
CA PHE A 257 12.69 -3.75 -6.94
C PHE A 257 13.00 -2.31 -7.33
N LEU A 258 13.36 -1.48 -6.36
CA LEU A 258 13.73 -0.07 -6.57
C LEU A 258 14.93 0.08 -7.49
N ARG A 259 15.95 -0.78 -7.32
CA ARG A 259 17.15 -0.76 -8.18
C ARG A 259 16.82 -0.98 -9.66
N LYS A 260 15.78 -1.76 -9.97
CA LYS A 260 15.34 -2.03 -11.35
C LYS A 260 14.40 -0.97 -11.92
N GLN A 261 13.80 -0.12 -11.08
CA GLN A 261 13.01 1.01 -11.56
C GLN A 261 13.87 2.22 -11.90
N VAL A 262 14.99 2.39 -11.19
CA VAL A 262 15.88 3.56 -11.35
C VAL A 262 16.94 3.36 -12.43
N LEU A 263 17.37 2.11 -12.68
CA LEU A 263 18.35 1.74 -13.70
C LEU A 263 17.67 1.20 -14.96
#